data_AF-A0A5N5H0V8-F1
#
_entry.id   AF-A0A5N5H0V8-F1
#
_cell.length_a   1.000
_cell.length_b   1.000
_cell.length_c   1.000
_cell.angle_alpha   90.00
_cell.angle_beta   90.00
_cell.angle_gamma   90.00
#
_symmetry.space_group_name_H-M   'P 1'
#
loop_
_entity.id
_entity.type
_entity.pdbx_description
1 polymer ?
#
loop_
_entity_poly.entity_id
_entity_poly.type
_entity_poly.pdbx_seq_one_letter_code
_entity_poly.pdbx_strand_id
1 'polypeptide(L)'
;MVPLKDIVPAAQNNINTRFILLDKGIVKTTTTTSSQAQNKTCLALVADETAAVHFQLWGNECDAFEPGDIVQLSNGIFSYCRNNLLLRAGKRGKIEKVGEFLMAYVETPNLSEIRWVPDPNNSKKYIQEAVISPHSQLAAPRATFHAIISHHYLSSSPRTVELEPTKMAEIKADTSHHQSLIVSEPDVSDPKPSKSKRLASLDIFRGLTVSLMILVDDAGGEWPVIGHAPWNGCNLADFVMPFFLFIVGMAIALSLKRIPDQFVAVKKVTLRTLKLLFWGLLLQGGYSHAPDKLTYGVDVKEIRWCGILQRIALAYLVVALIEIVSRGAETKDMAPGTFSIFKLYYWHWLVAACVLVIYFAVIYGAYVPDWQFTVQDRERTDYGKSYTVACGVRGKLDPPCNAVGYIDREVLGISHMYQRPAWKRSKACTENSPYAGPFRNDAPSWCRAPFEPEGIVSSISAILSAIIGVHFGHVLIHMQGHPARLKHWVPTGCALLALGIILHFSHAIPSNKQLYTFSYVCITSGVAALVFSAFYLMVDIWSIRYLFLPLEWIGMNAMLVYVMAAEGILAGFVNGWYYKDPHNTLVYWIQKHVFVGVWHSRRVGILLYVLFAEILFWGIVAGVLHRVGIYWKL
;
A
#
# COMPACT_ATOMS: atom_id res chain seq x y z
N MET A 1 -30.07 -5.47 -22.07
CA MET A 1 -30.24 -4.32 -21.17
C MET A 1 -29.66 -3.11 -21.87
N VAL A 2 -30.29 -1.95 -21.75
CA VAL A 2 -29.83 -0.69 -22.33
C VAL A 2 -28.77 -0.11 -21.40
N PRO A 3 -27.55 0.22 -21.87
CA PRO A 3 -26.55 0.90 -21.06
C PRO A 3 -27.02 2.31 -20.74
N LEU A 4 -26.59 2.87 -19.61
CA LEU A 4 -27.08 4.16 -19.14
C LEU A 4 -26.85 5.26 -20.18
N LYS A 5 -25.66 5.31 -20.82
CA LYS A 5 -25.32 6.34 -21.82
C LYS A 5 -26.31 6.48 -22.99
N ASP A 6 -27.05 5.41 -23.32
CA ASP A 6 -27.95 5.37 -24.48
C ASP A 6 -29.39 5.75 -24.11
N ILE A 7 -29.63 6.08 -22.83
CA ILE A 7 -30.93 6.52 -22.34
C ILE A 7 -31.19 7.98 -22.76
N VAL A 8 -32.39 8.23 -23.26
CA VAL A 8 -32.88 9.55 -23.66
C VAL A 8 -34.18 9.92 -22.94
N PRO A 9 -34.43 11.22 -22.65
CA PRO A 9 -35.67 11.64 -22.01
C PRO A 9 -36.89 11.35 -22.91
N ALA A 10 -37.88 10.61 -22.39
CA ALA A 10 -39.17 10.44 -23.08
C ALA A 10 -40.31 10.14 -22.09
N ALA A 11 -41.55 10.48 -22.50
CA ALA A 11 -42.73 10.34 -21.66
C ALA A 11 -43.20 8.87 -21.48
N GLN A 12 -42.87 7.99 -22.43
CA GLN A 12 -43.19 6.55 -22.40
C GLN A 12 -41.93 5.74 -22.67
N ASN A 13 -41.17 5.46 -21.61
CA ASN A 13 -39.94 4.68 -21.70
C ASN A 13 -40.09 3.35 -20.94
N ASN A 14 -39.64 2.26 -21.57
CA ASN A 14 -39.53 0.92 -20.98
C ASN A 14 -38.05 0.55 -20.88
N ILE A 15 -37.29 1.30 -20.08
CA ILE A 15 -35.85 1.12 -19.95
C ILE A 15 -35.55 -0.09 -19.07
N ASN A 16 -34.86 -1.07 -19.64
CA ASN A 16 -34.36 -2.23 -18.90
C ASN A 16 -32.85 -2.10 -18.77
N THR A 17 -32.36 -1.72 -17.59
CA THR A 17 -30.94 -1.42 -17.36
C THR A 17 -30.46 -2.01 -16.03
N ARG A 18 -29.14 -2.13 -15.88
CA ARG A 18 -28.50 -2.61 -14.66
C ARG A 18 -27.43 -1.62 -14.27
N PHE A 19 -27.39 -1.27 -13.00
CA PHE A 19 -26.48 -0.27 -12.47
C PHE A 19 -26.11 -0.60 -11.03
N ILE A 20 -25.00 -0.04 -10.56
CA ILE A 20 -24.62 -0.04 -9.16
C ILE A 20 -25.13 1.25 -8.50
N LEU A 21 -25.65 1.13 -7.29
CA LEU A 21 -26.05 2.26 -6.45
C LEU A 21 -24.79 2.83 -5.78
N LEU A 22 -24.42 4.07 -6.09
CA LEU A 22 -23.18 4.68 -5.60
C LEU A 22 -23.39 5.44 -4.30
N ASP A 23 -24.45 6.23 -4.25
CA ASP A 23 -24.78 7.07 -3.10
C ASP A 23 -26.30 7.28 -3.00
N LYS A 24 -26.79 7.62 -1.81
CA LYS A 24 -28.20 7.79 -1.49
C LYS A 24 -28.37 9.04 -0.64
N GLY A 25 -29.01 10.04 -1.22
CA GLY A 25 -29.34 11.30 -0.57
C GLY A 25 -30.42 11.19 0.49
N ILE A 26 -30.64 12.29 1.20
CA ILE A 26 -31.56 12.39 2.35
C ILE A 26 -32.99 12.01 1.93
N VAL A 27 -33.62 11.16 2.74
CA VAL A 27 -35.02 10.76 2.59
C VAL A 27 -35.94 11.96 2.78
N LYS A 28 -36.78 12.24 1.79
CA LYS A 28 -37.86 13.25 1.88
C LYS A 28 -39.19 12.54 2.15
N THR A 29 -39.79 12.80 3.31
CA THR A 29 -41.12 12.32 3.67
C THR A 29 -42.13 13.42 3.40
N THR A 30 -43.13 13.14 2.55
CA THR A 30 -44.21 14.10 2.28
C THR A 30 -45.52 13.56 2.86
N THR A 31 -46.13 14.33 3.77
CA THR A 31 -47.43 13.99 4.38
C THR A 31 -48.54 14.65 3.57
N THR A 32 -49.38 13.86 2.90
CA THR A 32 -50.54 14.36 2.13
C THR A 32 -51.80 14.29 2.98
N THR A 33 -52.55 15.39 3.08
CA THR A 33 -53.69 15.60 3.99
C THR A 33 -54.99 14.85 3.65
N SER A 34 -54.99 13.87 2.75
CA SER A 34 -56.23 13.18 2.32
C SER A 34 -56.19 11.66 2.23
N SER A 35 -55.13 11.02 2.73
CA SER A 35 -55.09 9.57 3.00
C SER A 35 -53.88 9.29 3.88
N GLN A 36 -53.99 8.43 4.90
CA GLN A 36 -52.90 8.03 5.81
C GLN A 36 -51.77 7.21 5.10
N ALA A 37 -51.20 7.73 4.02
CA ALA A 37 -50.07 7.17 3.30
C ALA A 37 -48.92 8.18 3.33
N GLN A 38 -47.88 7.88 4.11
CA GLN A 38 -46.62 8.62 4.07
C GLN A 38 -45.89 8.27 2.76
N ASN A 39 -45.76 9.23 1.84
CA ASN A 39 -44.99 9.04 0.61
C ASN A 39 -43.52 9.40 0.88
N LYS A 40 -42.74 8.38 1.23
CA LYS A 40 -41.29 8.43 1.40
C LYS A 40 -40.60 8.39 0.03
N THR A 41 -39.67 9.31 -0.23
CA THR A 41 -38.87 9.31 -1.47
C THR A 41 -37.40 9.55 -1.15
N CYS A 42 -36.50 8.91 -1.89
CA CYS A 42 -35.07 9.12 -1.76
C CYS A 42 -34.42 9.17 -3.15
N LEU A 43 -33.43 10.05 -3.27
CA LEU A 43 -32.68 10.26 -4.50
C LEU A 43 -31.35 9.52 -4.37
N ALA A 44 -31.02 8.66 -5.31
CA ALA A 44 -29.76 7.94 -5.35
C ALA A 44 -28.97 8.31 -6.61
N LEU A 45 -27.65 8.27 -6.53
CA LEU A 45 -26.77 8.30 -7.69
C LEU A 45 -26.48 6.86 -8.10
N VAL A 46 -26.76 6.51 -9.35
CA VAL A 46 -26.49 5.17 -9.89
C VAL A 46 -25.62 5.26 -11.12
N ALA A 47 -24.80 4.24 -11.36
CA ALA A 47 -23.86 4.23 -12.48
C ALA A 47 -23.65 2.83 -13.07
N ASP A 48 -23.23 2.79 -14.32
CA ASP A 48 -22.72 1.61 -15.00
C ASP A 48 -21.37 1.92 -15.65
N GLU A 49 -20.81 1.00 -16.42
CA GLU A 49 -19.53 1.19 -17.12
C GLU A 49 -19.54 2.31 -18.16
N THR A 50 -20.70 2.92 -18.44
CA THR A 50 -20.90 3.89 -19.52
C THR A 50 -21.27 5.30 -19.07
N ALA A 51 -22.09 5.46 -18.03
CA ALA A 51 -22.54 6.76 -17.52
C ALA A 51 -23.11 6.66 -16.10
N ALA A 52 -23.42 7.82 -15.50
CA ALA A 52 -24.20 7.91 -14.27
C ALA A 52 -25.54 8.64 -14.49
N VAL A 53 -26.49 8.40 -13.59
CA VAL A 53 -27.81 9.04 -13.62
C VAL A 53 -28.38 9.15 -12.21
N HIS A 54 -29.17 10.18 -11.94
CA HIS A 54 -29.94 10.25 -10.69
C HIS A 54 -31.17 9.34 -10.78
N PHE A 55 -31.30 8.46 -9.78
CA PHE A 55 -32.37 7.49 -9.64
C PHE A 55 -33.28 7.83 -8.46
N GLN A 56 -34.60 7.79 -8.66
CA GLN A 56 -35.58 8.08 -7.60
C GLN A 56 -36.27 6.79 -7.13
N LEU A 57 -36.11 6.50 -5.85
CA LEU A 57 -36.70 5.36 -5.12
C LEU A 57 -37.93 5.81 -4.31
N TRP A 58 -38.88 4.90 -4.11
CA TRP A 58 -40.17 5.19 -3.46
C TRP A 58 -40.46 4.26 -2.27
N GLY A 59 -41.01 4.82 -1.20
CA GLY A 59 -41.53 4.05 -0.06
C GLY A 59 -40.48 3.17 0.58
N ASN A 60 -40.79 1.87 0.65
CA ASN A 60 -39.96 0.83 1.26
C ASN A 60 -38.69 0.53 0.44
N GLU A 61 -38.65 0.90 -0.84
CA GLU A 61 -37.44 0.77 -1.68
C GLU A 61 -36.29 1.61 -1.10
N CYS A 62 -36.61 2.72 -0.46
CA CYS A 62 -35.64 3.56 0.23
C CYS A 62 -35.01 2.93 1.45
N ASP A 63 -35.56 1.86 2.01
CA ASP A 63 -34.94 1.12 3.12
C ASP A 63 -34.36 -0.21 2.66
N ALA A 64 -34.79 -0.70 1.49
CA ALA A 64 -34.39 -2.00 0.97
C ALA A 64 -33.03 -1.99 0.22
N PHE A 65 -32.65 -0.85 -0.38
CA PHE A 65 -31.43 -0.75 -1.19
C PHE A 65 -30.37 0.14 -0.54
N GLU A 66 -29.13 -0.34 -0.52
CA GLU A 66 -27.97 0.32 0.09
C GLU A 66 -26.89 0.65 -0.95
N PRO A 67 -26.03 1.67 -0.69
CA PRO A 67 -24.88 1.96 -1.53
C PRO A 67 -23.96 0.74 -1.68
N GLY A 68 -23.63 0.40 -2.93
CA GLY A 68 -22.90 -0.80 -3.33
C GLY A 68 -23.78 -1.90 -3.91
N ASP A 69 -25.11 -1.83 -3.78
CA ASP A 69 -26.02 -2.80 -4.38
C ASP A 69 -26.04 -2.69 -5.91
N ILE A 70 -26.05 -3.85 -6.58
CA ILE A 70 -26.26 -3.93 -8.02
C ILE A 70 -27.74 -4.19 -8.25
N VAL A 71 -28.40 -3.22 -8.88
CA VAL A 71 -29.84 -3.20 -9.09
C VAL A 71 -30.15 -3.41 -10.57
N GLN A 72 -31.08 -4.31 -10.86
CA GLN A 72 -31.67 -4.47 -12.17
C GLN A 72 -33.01 -3.74 -12.21
N LEU A 73 -33.09 -2.71 -13.05
CA LEU A 73 -34.30 -1.95 -13.32
C LEU A 73 -34.98 -2.50 -14.57
N SER A 74 -36.26 -2.85 -14.44
CA SER A 74 -37.13 -3.24 -15.56
C SER A 74 -38.25 -2.21 -15.72
N ASN A 75 -38.62 -1.87 -16.95
CA ASN A 75 -39.60 -0.84 -17.33
C ASN A 75 -39.40 0.50 -16.59
N GLY A 76 -38.15 0.98 -16.59
CA GLY A 76 -37.77 2.29 -16.07
C GLY A 76 -38.17 3.43 -17.00
N ILE A 77 -38.43 4.60 -16.42
CA ILE A 77 -38.77 5.84 -17.11
C ILE A 77 -37.70 6.88 -16.79
N PHE A 78 -37.12 7.48 -17.82
CA PHE A 78 -36.21 8.62 -17.70
C PHE A 78 -36.90 9.89 -18.19
N SER A 79 -37.24 10.80 -17.26
CA SER A 79 -38.10 11.95 -17.55
C SER A 79 -37.92 13.08 -16.53
N TYR A 80 -38.35 14.29 -16.90
CA TYR A 80 -38.33 15.43 -15.99
C TYR A 80 -39.37 15.29 -14.86
N CYS A 81 -38.93 15.54 -13.63
CA CYS A 81 -39.75 15.58 -12.42
C CYS A 81 -39.33 16.81 -11.60
N ARG A 82 -40.23 17.79 -11.43
CA ARG A 82 -39.95 19.04 -10.69
C ARG A 82 -38.63 19.71 -11.13
N ASN A 83 -38.46 19.90 -12.44
CA ASN A 83 -37.26 20.44 -13.11
C ASN A 83 -35.97 19.59 -13.07
N ASN A 84 -35.98 18.43 -12.41
CA ASN A 84 -34.83 17.51 -12.39
C ASN A 84 -35.07 16.33 -13.33
N LEU A 85 -34.07 15.96 -14.11
CA LEU A 85 -34.14 14.82 -15.01
C LEU A 85 -33.75 13.54 -14.27
N LEU A 86 -34.71 12.65 -14.02
CA LEU A 86 -34.55 11.52 -13.13
C LEU A 86 -34.93 10.20 -13.81
N LEU A 87 -34.20 9.14 -13.46
CA LEU A 87 -34.57 7.75 -13.75
C LEU A 87 -35.43 7.20 -12.59
N ARG A 88 -36.52 6.51 -12.91
CA ARG A 88 -37.44 5.93 -11.92
C ARG A 88 -38.07 4.65 -12.43
N ALA A 89 -38.55 3.77 -11.55
CA ALA A 89 -39.40 2.66 -11.95
C ALA A 89 -40.76 3.19 -12.46
N GLY A 90 -41.24 2.71 -13.62
CA GLY A 90 -42.57 3.02 -14.11
C GLY A 90 -43.67 2.29 -13.32
N LYS A 91 -44.95 2.52 -13.64
CA LYS A 91 -46.09 1.82 -12.98
C LYS A 91 -46.03 0.29 -13.09
N ARG A 92 -45.40 -0.23 -14.15
CA ARG A 92 -45.13 -1.66 -14.38
C ARG A 92 -43.64 -1.99 -14.21
N GLY A 93 -42.90 -1.07 -13.59
CA GLY A 93 -41.48 -1.19 -13.36
C GLY A 93 -41.19 -2.04 -12.14
N LYS A 94 -40.06 -2.74 -12.18
CA LYS A 94 -39.55 -3.54 -11.05
C LYS A 94 -38.08 -3.23 -10.86
N ILE A 95 -37.67 -3.16 -9.60
CA ILE A 95 -36.28 -3.09 -9.20
C ILE A 95 -35.94 -4.31 -8.36
N GLU A 96 -34.87 -5.00 -8.75
CA GLU A 96 -34.44 -6.23 -8.10
C GLU A 96 -32.95 -6.15 -7.80
N LYS A 97 -32.55 -6.51 -6.56
CA LYS A 97 -31.13 -6.66 -6.22
C LYS A 97 -30.62 -7.93 -6.87
N VAL A 98 -29.64 -7.79 -7.76
CA VAL A 98 -29.04 -8.90 -8.53
C VAL A 98 -27.59 -9.20 -8.13
N GLY A 99 -27.03 -8.41 -7.21
CA GLY A 99 -25.70 -8.61 -6.67
C GLY A 99 -25.25 -7.41 -5.83
N GLU A 100 -23.98 -7.40 -5.45
CA GLU A 100 -23.37 -6.31 -4.67
C GLU A 100 -21.89 -6.14 -5.03
N PHE A 101 -21.41 -4.91 -4.95
CA PHE A 101 -20.01 -4.45 -4.99
C PHE A 101 -19.20 -4.67 -6.28
N LEU A 102 -19.44 -5.74 -7.04
CA LEU A 102 -18.65 -6.16 -8.19
C LEU A 102 -19.25 -5.70 -9.53
N MET A 103 -19.24 -4.39 -9.77
CA MET A 103 -19.59 -3.79 -11.07
C MET A 103 -18.64 -2.63 -11.38
N ALA A 104 -18.06 -2.64 -12.58
CA ALA A 104 -17.29 -1.49 -13.07
C ALA A 104 -18.25 -0.34 -13.40
N TYR A 105 -17.88 0.89 -13.05
CA TYR A 105 -18.72 2.06 -13.29
C TYR A 105 -17.92 3.33 -13.61
N VAL A 106 -18.59 4.29 -14.24
CA VAL A 106 -18.12 5.67 -14.44
C VAL A 106 -19.17 6.66 -13.94
N GLU A 107 -18.76 7.60 -13.08
CA GLU A 107 -19.61 8.73 -12.66
C GLU A 107 -19.76 9.79 -13.78
N THR A 108 -18.79 9.75 -14.70
CA THR A 108 -18.54 10.51 -15.93
C THR A 108 -19.13 10.00 -17.26
N PRO A 109 -20.12 10.59 -17.96
CA PRO A 109 -20.95 11.77 -17.65
C PRO A 109 -22.21 11.42 -16.84
N ASN A 110 -22.76 12.40 -16.13
CA ASN A 110 -24.05 12.29 -15.45
C ASN A 110 -25.20 12.76 -16.37
N LEU A 111 -26.04 11.83 -16.83
CA LEU A 111 -27.13 12.10 -17.77
C LEU A 111 -28.20 13.02 -17.21
N SER A 112 -28.37 13.04 -15.89
CA SER A 112 -29.29 13.93 -15.19
C SER A 112 -28.83 15.40 -15.18
N GLU A 113 -27.56 15.65 -15.49
CA GLU A 113 -26.95 16.98 -15.58
C GLU A 113 -26.74 17.42 -17.04
N ILE A 114 -27.25 16.67 -18.02
CA ILE A 114 -27.19 17.04 -19.43
C ILE A 114 -28.47 17.77 -19.81
N ARG A 115 -28.32 18.86 -20.57
CA ARG A 115 -29.42 19.55 -21.23
C ARG A 115 -29.77 18.83 -22.54
N TRP A 116 -31.02 18.40 -22.64
CA TRP A 116 -31.55 17.68 -23.80
C TRP A 116 -32.47 18.58 -24.61
N VAL A 117 -32.28 18.63 -25.92
CA VAL A 117 -33.09 19.40 -26.86
C VAL A 117 -33.68 18.46 -27.91
N PRO A 118 -34.95 18.59 -28.30
CA PRO A 118 -35.52 17.81 -29.38
C PRO A 118 -34.72 18.02 -30.68
N ASP A 119 -34.46 16.93 -31.40
CA ASP A 119 -33.76 16.93 -32.67
C ASP A 119 -34.57 17.75 -33.69
N PRO A 120 -33.98 18.78 -34.33
CA PRO A 120 -34.68 19.62 -35.29
C PRO A 120 -35.23 18.83 -36.48
N ASN A 121 -34.66 17.66 -36.79
CA ASN A 121 -35.11 16.79 -37.89
C ASN A 121 -36.08 15.68 -37.43
N ASN A 122 -36.21 15.44 -36.13
CA ASN A 122 -37.11 14.42 -35.58
C ASN A 122 -37.56 14.78 -34.17
N SER A 123 -38.78 15.31 -34.04
CA SER A 123 -39.36 15.71 -32.75
C SER A 123 -39.49 14.60 -31.70
N LYS A 124 -39.30 13.33 -32.09
CA LYS A 124 -39.30 12.17 -31.18
C LYS A 124 -37.91 11.81 -30.65
N LYS A 125 -36.84 12.45 -31.12
CA LYS A 125 -35.46 12.19 -30.71
C LYS A 125 -34.92 13.40 -29.96
N TYR A 126 -34.12 13.18 -28.93
CA TYR A 126 -33.46 14.25 -28.19
C TYR A 126 -31.94 14.18 -28.41
N ILE A 127 -31.30 15.33 -28.55
CA ILE A 127 -29.86 15.51 -28.70
C ILE A 127 -29.31 16.18 -27.43
N GLN A 128 -28.10 15.80 -27.05
CA GLN A 128 -27.37 16.40 -25.94
C GLN A 128 -26.77 17.74 -26.39
N GLU A 129 -27.24 18.85 -25.82
CA GLU A 129 -26.85 20.20 -26.23
C GLU A 129 -25.70 20.76 -25.38
N ALA A 130 -25.84 20.69 -24.05
CA ALA A 130 -24.89 21.28 -23.11
C ALA A 130 -24.89 20.54 -21.78
N VAL A 131 -23.77 20.63 -21.06
CA VAL A 131 -23.63 20.08 -19.70
C VAL A 131 -23.94 21.18 -18.70
N ILE A 132 -24.86 20.94 -17.78
CA ILE A 132 -25.31 21.91 -16.76
C ILE A 132 -24.23 22.12 -15.68
N SER A 133 -23.34 21.14 -15.49
CA SER A 133 -22.26 21.16 -14.49
C SER A 133 -20.87 21.05 -15.14
N PRO A 134 -19.87 21.85 -14.72
CA PRO A 134 -18.51 21.79 -15.26
C PRO A 134 -17.76 20.47 -14.98
N HIS A 135 -18.33 19.57 -14.17
CA HIS A 135 -17.73 18.27 -13.84
C HIS A 135 -18.14 17.14 -14.79
N SER A 136 -19.21 17.30 -15.57
CA SER A 136 -19.79 16.27 -16.44
C SER A 136 -19.37 16.45 -17.91
N GLN A 137 -18.07 16.52 -18.20
CA GLN A 137 -17.56 16.74 -19.57
C GLN A 137 -17.98 15.60 -20.53
N LEU A 138 -18.56 15.96 -21.68
CA LEU A 138 -18.77 15.05 -22.81
C LEU A 138 -17.42 14.71 -23.44
N ALA A 139 -16.99 13.45 -23.36
CA ALA A 139 -15.83 12.99 -24.09
C ALA A 139 -16.13 13.05 -25.60
N ALA A 140 -15.39 13.88 -26.34
CA ALA A 140 -15.47 13.92 -27.80
C ALA A 140 -15.15 12.52 -28.39
N PRO A 141 -15.79 12.11 -29.50
CA PRO A 141 -15.55 10.80 -30.09
C PRO A 141 -14.09 10.68 -30.52
N ARG A 142 -13.34 9.80 -29.85
CA ARG A 142 -12.00 9.39 -30.30
C ARG A 142 -12.14 8.71 -31.65
N ALA A 143 -11.41 9.21 -32.63
CA ALA A 143 -11.20 8.58 -33.92
C ALA A 143 -10.82 7.10 -33.72
N THR A 144 -11.60 6.23 -34.34
CA THR A 144 -11.48 4.78 -34.34
C THR A 144 -10.19 4.34 -35.01
N PHE A 145 -9.24 3.82 -34.22
CA PHE A 145 -8.28 2.84 -34.73
C PHE A 145 -8.95 1.46 -34.67
N HIS A 146 -9.25 0.92 -35.86
CA HIS A 146 -9.74 -0.43 -36.04
C HIS A 146 -8.70 -1.45 -35.56
N ALA A 147 -9.07 -2.27 -34.57
CA ALA A 147 -8.44 -3.57 -34.35
C ALA A 147 -9.56 -4.60 -34.12
N ILE A 148 -9.75 -5.41 -35.14
CA ILE A 148 -10.70 -6.52 -35.28
C ILE A 148 -10.25 -7.66 -34.37
N ILE A 149 -11.06 -8.14 -33.42
CA ILE A 149 -11.18 -9.58 -33.08
C ILE A 149 -12.63 -9.88 -32.66
N SER A 150 -13.19 -10.87 -33.35
CA SER A 150 -14.58 -11.35 -33.36
C SER A 150 -15.07 -12.04 -32.09
N HIS A 151 -16.37 -11.81 -31.82
CA HIS A 151 -17.43 -12.72 -31.35
C HIS A 151 -17.08 -14.07 -30.70
N HIS A 152 -17.69 -14.33 -29.53
CA HIS A 152 -18.70 -15.40 -29.45
C HIS A 152 -19.72 -15.16 -28.31
N TYR A 153 -21.00 -15.09 -28.73
CA TYR A 153 -22.20 -15.18 -27.90
C TYR A 153 -22.54 -16.65 -27.63
N LEU A 154 -23.08 -16.98 -26.45
CA LEU A 154 -24.00 -18.10 -26.28
C LEU A 154 -25.18 -17.65 -25.40
N SER A 155 -26.36 -17.90 -25.96
CA SER A 155 -27.70 -17.50 -25.55
C SER A 155 -28.38 -18.62 -24.76
N SER A 156 -29.21 -18.28 -23.78
CA SER A 156 -30.39 -19.08 -23.45
C SER A 156 -31.54 -18.19 -22.93
N SER A 157 -32.71 -18.42 -23.53
CA SER A 157 -33.97 -17.68 -23.37
C SER A 157 -34.80 -18.17 -22.15
N PRO A 158 -35.69 -17.33 -21.57
CA PRO A 158 -36.45 -17.65 -20.35
C PRO A 158 -37.89 -18.11 -20.63
N ARG A 159 -38.57 -18.66 -19.60
CA ARG A 159 -40.03 -18.93 -19.57
C ARG A 159 -40.74 -17.86 -18.73
N THR A 160 -41.83 -17.33 -19.27
CA THR A 160 -42.75 -16.33 -18.69
C THR A 160 -44.00 -16.99 -18.09
N VAL A 161 -44.57 -16.37 -17.05
CA VAL A 161 -45.98 -16.54 -16.64
C VAL A 161 -46.54 -15.14 -16.34
N GLU A 162 -47.60 -14.75 -17.06
CA GLU A 162 -48.36 -13.50 -16.93
C GLU A 162 -49.48 -13.61 -15.89
N LEU A 163 -49.77 -12.52 -15.17
CA LEU A 163 -51.10 -12.19 -14.64
C LEU A 163 -51.34 -10.68 -14.71
N GLU A 164 -52.54 -10.31 -15.18
CA GLU A 164 -53.02 -8.98 -15.57
C GLU A 164 -53.60 -8.12 -14.40
N PRO A 165 -53.90 -6.82 -14.64
CA PRO A 165 -53.91 -5.77 -13.62
C PRO A 165 -55.30 -5.22 -13.25
N THR A 166 -55.38 -4.50 -12.13
CA THR A 166 -56.54 -3.65 -11.76
C THR A 166 -56.19 -2.16 -11.76
N LYS A 167 -57.18 -1.36 -12.18
CA LYS A 167 -57.12 0.01 -12.70
C LYS A 167 -57.25 1.13 -11.66
N MET A 168 -56.75 2.31 -12.08
CA MET A 168 -57.21 3.72 -11.91
C MET A 168 -57.48 4.26 -10.48
N ALA A 169 -57.17 5.52 -10.14
CA ALA A 169 -57.58 6.73 -10.85
C ALA A 169 -56.70 7.96 -10.55
N GLU A 170 -56.92 8.99 -11.36
CA GLU A 170 -56.21 10.26 -11.50
C GLU A 170 -57.11 11.38 -10.98
N ILE A 171 -56.59 12.37 -10.23
CA ILE A 171 -57.30 13.63 -9.94
C ILE A 171 -56.33 14.80 -10.12
N LYS A 172 -56.81 15.79 -10.89
CA LYS A 172 -56.16 17.04 -11.32
C LYS A 172 -56.24 18.14 -10.24
N ALA A 173 -55.21 18.98 -10.29
CA ALA A 173 -55.13 20.44 -10.09
C ALA A 173 -55.94 21.13 -8.97
N ASP A 174 -55.27 22.01 -8.21
CA ASP A 174 -55.59 23.44 -8.33
C ASP A 174 -54.52 24.39 -7.77
N THR A 175 -54.56 25.62 -8.27
CA THR A 175 -53.61 26.71 -8.04
C THR A 175 -54.26 27.77 -7.14
N SER A 176 -53.62 28.20 -6.06
CA SER A 176 -53.98 29.49 -5.43
C SER A 176 -52.84 30.06 -4.57
N HIS A 177 -52.70 31.38 -4.72
CA HIS A 177 -51.80 32.34 -4.08
C HIS A 177 -51.58 32.20 -2.56
N HIS A 178 -50.37 32.47 -2.08
CA HIS A 178 -50.16 33.39 -0.95
C HIS A 178 -48.74 33.96 -0.91
N GLN A 179 -48.67 35.18 -0.40
CA GLN A 179 -47.60 36.17 -0.48
C GLN A 179 -46.79 36.24 0.82
N SER A 180 -45.50 36.54 0.65
CA SER A 180 -44.53 37.11 1.61
C SER A 180 -44.22 36.37 2.92
N LEU A 181 -42.94 36.02 3.10
CA LEU A 181 -42.11 36.40 4.26
C LEU A 181 -40.66 35.99 3.93
N ILE A 182 -39.80 36.97 3.67
CA ILE A 182 -38.36 36.75 3.51
C ILE A 182 -37.80 36.56 4.93
N VAL A 183 -37.61 35.29 5.30
CA VAL A 183 -36.73 34.89 6.40
C VAL A 183 -35.48 34.33 5.75
N SER A 184 -34.33 34.95 6.04
CA SER A 184 -33.01 34.50 5.61
C SER A 184 -32.69 33.13 6.24
N GLU A 185 -32.74 32.06 5.45
CA GLU A 185 -32.21 30.75 5.84
C GLU A 185 -30.67 30.74 5.71
N PRO A 186 -29.94 30.14 6.66
CA PRO A 186 -28.49 29.97 6.57
C PRO A 186 -28.13 29.00 5.45
N ASP A 187 -27.05 29.28 4.75
CA ASP A 187 -26.46 28.49 3.67
C ASP A 187 -26.02 27.11 4.19
N VAL A 188 -26.95 26.15 4.21
CA VAL A 188 -26.66 24.73 4.49
C VAL A 188 -26.13 24.12 3.20
N SER A 189 -24.83 24.25 2.99
CA SER A 189 -24.12 23.47 1.99
C SER A 189 -24.18 21.99 2.38
N ASP A 190 -24.94 21.18 1.63
CA ASP A 190 -25.00 19.73 1.77
C ASP A 190 -23.57 19.10 1.73
N PRO A 191 -23.22 18.19 2.66
CA PRO A 191 -21.91 17.55 2.66
C PRO A 191 -21.80 16.57 1.49
N LYS A 192 -20.91 16.89 0.54
CA LYS A 192 -20.58 15.99 -0.60
C LYS A 192 -20.04 14.63 -0.11
N PRO A 193 -20.45 13.51 -0.72
CA PRO A 193 -19.96 12.18 -0.38
C PRO A 193 -18.45 12.07 -0.63
N SER A 194 -17.72 11.60 0.39
CA SER A 194 -16.27 11.53 0.39
C SER A 194 -15.79 10.35 -0.45
N LYS A 195 -15.13 10.62 -1.59
CA LYS A 195 -14.23 9.67 -2.28
C LYS A 195 -13.38 8.94 -1.25
N SER A 196 -13.12 7.63 -1.42
CA SER A 196 -12.25 6.90 -0.48
C SER A 196 -10.89 7.60 -0.40
N LYS A 197 -10.69 8.43 0.63
CA LYS A 197 -9.49 9.26 0.73
C LYS A 197 -8.32 8.33 0.96
N ARG A 198 -7.39 8.34 -0.01
CA ARG A 198 -6.09 7.69 0.15
C ARG A 198 -5.37 8.39 1.31
N LEU A 199 -4.79 7.61 2.23
CA LEU A 199 -4.15 8.15 3.43
C LEU A 199 -2.79 8.75 3.07
N ALA A 200 -2.70 10.07 3.01
CA ALA A 200 -1.51 10.79 2.56
C ALA A 200 -0.31 10.54 3.49
N SER A 201 -0.51 10.51 4.82
CA SER A 201 0.57 10.20 5.77
C SER A 201 1.22 8.83 5.55
N LEU A 202 0.44 7.82 5.14
CA LEU A 202 0.98 6.48 4.85
C LEU A 202 1.84 6.48 3.59
N ASP A 203 1.43 7.20 2.55
CA ASP A 203 2.22 7.38 1.34
C ASP A 203 3.51 8.16 1.65
N ILE A 204 3.43 9.24 2.43
CA ILE A 204 4.61 10.03 2.84
C ILE A 204 5.57 9.20 3.69
N PHE A 205 5.08 8.43 4.66
CA PHE A 205 5.94 7.59 5.49
C PHE A 205 6.66 6.52 4.65
N ARG A 206 5.98 5.94 3.67
CA ARG A 206 6.59 5.06 2.68
C ARG A 206 7.62 5.77 1.81
N GLY A 207 7.33 6.99 1.35
CA GLY A 207 8.27 7.79 0.58
C GLY A 207 9.52 8.19 1.36
N LEU A 208 9.36 8.53 2.64
CA LEU A 208 10.48 8.75 3.56
C LEU A 208 11.33 7.48 3.66
N THR A 209 10.70 6.32 3.83
CA THR A 209 11.42 5.05 3.98
C THR A 209 12.23 4.70 2.72
N VAL A 210 11.67 4.91 1.52
CA VAL A 210 12.40 4.74 0.25
C VAL A 210 13.52 5.78 0.10
N SER A 211 13.29 7.03 0.49
CA SER A 211 14.30 8.08 0.41
C SER A 211 15.47 7.83 1.37
N LEU A 212 15.17 7.33 2.58
CA LEU A 212 16.17 6.90 3.55
C LEU A 212 16.99 5.72 3.05
N MET A 213 16.37 4.77 2.34
CA MET A 213 17.06 3.64 1.71
C MET A 213 18.12 4.13 0.70
N ILE A 214 17.73 5.01 -0.23
CA ILE A 214 18.67 5.65 -1.18
C ILE A 214 19.78 6.38 -0.41
N LEU A 215 19.42 7.15 0.62
CA LEU A 215 20.39 7.87 1.43
C LEU A 215 21.44 6.94 2.06
N VAL A 216 21.02 5.81 2.63
CA VAL A 216 21.93 4.94 3.37
C VAL A 216 22.76 4.04 2.48
N ASP A 217 22.24 3.67 1.30
CA ASP A 217 22.96 2.84 0.34
C ASP A 217 24.12 3.63 -0.29
N ASP A 218 23.88 4.89 -0.67
CA ASP A 218 24.88 5.68 -1.40
C ASP A 218 25.74 6.59 -0.49
N ALA A 219 25.22 7.08 0.64
CA ALA A 219 25.99 7.92 1.58
C ALA A 219 26.56 7.14 2.78
N GLY A 220 26.06 5.93 3.08
CA GLY A 220 26.40 5.18 4.29
C GLY A 220 27.85 4.73 4.40
N GLY A 221 28.57 4.63 3.27
CA GLY A 221 30.00 4.31 3.25
C GLY A 221 30.88 5.46 3.80
N GLU A 222 30.51 6.70 3.51
CA GLU A 222 31.23 7.90 3.93
C GLU A 222 30.79 8.40 5.32
N TRP A 223 29.56 8.05 5.72
CA TRP A 223 28.94 8.42 6.98
C TRP A 223 28.52 7.17 7.77
N PRO A 224 29.39 6.62 8.64
CA PRO A 224 29.11 5.38 9.36
C PRO A 224 27.85 5.38 10.23
N VAL A 225 27.43 6.56 10.72
CA VAL A 225 26.19 6.76 11.50
C VAL A 225 24.94 6.66 10.60
N ILE A 226 25.09 6.98 9.31
CA ILE A 226 24.04 6.79 8.31
C ILE A 226 23.98 5.31 7.91
N GLY A 227 25.13 4.67 7.67
CA GLY A 227 25.21 3.25 7.32
C GLY A 227 24.91 2.29 8.48
N HIS A 228 24.89 0.98 8.20
CA HIS A 228 24.57 -0.05 9.20
C HIS A 228 25.55 -0.10 10.38
N ALA A 229 25.01 -0.39 11.57
CA ALA A 229 25.83 -0.75 12.72
C ALA A 229 26.61 -2.06 12.44
N PRO A 230 27.89 -2.18 12.87
CA PRO A 230 28.67 -3.38 12.59
C PRO A 230 28.07 -4.67 13.18
N TRP A 231 27.47 -4.61 14.37
CA TRP A 231 26.80 -5.76 14.99
C TRP A 231 25.68 -5.33 15.93
N ASN A 232 26.03 -4.94 17.16
CA ASN A 232 25.09 -4.41 18.15
C ASN A 232 24.95 -2.90 17.98
N GLY A 233 23.75 -2.39 18.25
CA GLY A 233 23.37 -1.00 18.07
C GLY A 233 22.30 -0.83 16.99
N CYS A 234 21.94 0.43 16.74
CA CYS A 234 20.97 0.79 15.71
C CYS A 234 21.39 2.14 15.12
N ASN A 235 21.82 2.14 13.86
CA ASN A 235 22.11 3.33 13.08
C ASN A 235 20.94 3.68 12.14
N LEU A 236 21.04 4.78 11.38
CA LEU A 236 19.93 5.25 10.53
C LEU A 236 19.47 4.18 9.52
N ALA A 237 20.41 3.50 8.85
CA ALA A 237 20.11 2.42 7.90
C ALA A 237 19.32 1.26 8.52
N ASP A 238 19.46 1.04 9.83
CA ASP A 238 18.83 -0.07 10.51
C ASP A 238 17.33 0.16 10.75
N PHE A 239 16.78 1.35 10.47
CA PHE A 239 15.33 1.61 10.58
C PHE A 239 14.55 1.34 9.29
N VAL A 240 15.21 1.34 8.13
CA VAL A 240 14.56 1.29 6.81
C VAL A 240 13.67 0.06 6.64
N MET A 241 14.21 -1.14 6.89
CA MET A 241 13.46 -2.37 6.65
C MET A 241 12.29 -2.58 7.64
N PRO A 242 12.46 -2.38 8.97
CA PRO A 242 11.34 -2.42 9.91
C PRO A 242 10.22 -1.41 9.58
N PHE A 243 10.56 -0.22 9.09
CA PHE A 243 9.55 0.76 8.65
C PHE A 243 8.74 0.22 7.46
N PHE A 244 9.39 -0.42 6.48
CA PHE A 244 8.68 -1.08 5.38
C PHE A 244 7.74 -2.18 5.88
N LEU A 245 8.19 -3.04 6.80
CA LEU A 245 7.33 -4.09 7.36
C LEU A 245 6.14 -3.54 8.12
N PHE A 246 6.34 -2.48 8.91
CA PHE A 246 5.26 -1.78 9.60
C PHE A 246 4.24 -1.20 8.61
N ILE A 247 4.70 -0.51 7.56
CA ILE A 247 3.85 0.06 6.50
C ILE A 247 3.08 -1.05 5.76
N VAL A 248 3.75 -2.14 5.42
CA VAL A 248 3.12 -3.31 4.79
C VAL A 248 2.03 -3.88 5.68
N GLY A 249 2.28 -4.01 6.99
CA GLY A 249 1.29 -4.40 7.99
C GLY A 249 0.06 -3.48 7.98
N MET A 250 0.25 -2.17 8.08
CA MET A 250 -0.85 -1.21 8.01
C MET A 250 -1.66 -1.33 6.71
N ALA A 251 -0.97 -1.53 5.59
CA ALA A 251 -1.60 -1.68 4.28
C ALA A 251 -2.40 -2.99 4.14
N ILE A 252 -2.00 -4.08 4.81
CA ILE A 252 -2.74 -5.35 4.85
C ILE A 252 -4.13 -5.11 5.44
N ALA A 253 -4.22 -4.51 6.63
CA ALA A 253 -5.48 -4.22 7.31
C ALA A 253 -6.43 -3.37 6.43
N LEU A 254 -5.89 -2.36 5.74
CA LEU A 254 -6.68 -1.45 4.89
C LEU A 254 -7.12 -2.07 3.56
N SER A 255 -6.28 -2.91 2.95
CA SER A 255 -6.52 -3.45 1.61
C SER A 255 -7.39 -4.71 1.64
N LEU A 256 -7.18 -5.59 2.62
CA LEU A 256 -7.91 -6.85 2.70
C LEU A 256 -9.33 -6.65 3.18
N LYS A 257 -9.62 -5.66 4.04
CA LYS A 257 -11.01 -5.35 4.45
C LYS A 257 -11.97 -5.11 3.28
N ARG A 258 -11.45 -4.68 2.12
CA ARG A 258 -12.25 -4.35 0.92
C ARG A 258 -12.63 -5.55 0.06
N ILE A 259 -12.06 -6.72 0.30
CA ILE A 259 -12.29 -7.93 -0.52
C ILE A 259 -13.24 -8.85 0.25
N PRO A 260 -14.50 -9.03 -0.18
CA PRO A 260 -15.46 -9.84 0.58
C PRO A 260 -15.10 -11.33 0.57
N ASP A 261 -14.70 -11.87 -0.59
CA ASP A 261 -14.38 -13.28 -0.77
C ASP A 261 -12.97 -13.63 -0.24
N GLN A 262 -12.90 -14.60 0.68
CA GLN A 262 -11.65 -15.11 1.24
C GLN A 262 -10.77 -15.80 0.20
N PHE A 263 -11.34 -16.59 -0.73
CA PHE A 263 -10.58 -17.28 -1.76
C PHE A 263 -9.93 -16.30 -2.73
N VAL A 264 -10.67 -15.26 -3.15
CA VAL A 264 -10.12 -14.18 -3.98
C VAL A 264 -9.01 -13.43 -3.24
N ALA A 265 -9.18 -13.19 -1.93
CA ALA A 265 -8.15 -12.57 -1.12
C ALA A 265 -6.87 -13.42 -1.04
N VAL A 266 -6.99 -14.73 -0.77
CA VAL A 266 -5.85 -15.67 -0.74
C VAL A 266 -5.14 -15.70 -2.08
N LYS A 267 -5.87 -15.86 -3.19
CA LYS A 267 -5.28 -15.88 -4.54
C LYS A 267 -4.48 -14.60 -4.82
N LYS A 268 -5.02 -13.43 -4.45
CA LYS A 268 -4.35 -12.13 -4.64
C LYS A 268 -3.09 -12.01 -3.79
N VAL A 269 -3.15 -12.45 -2.52
CA VAL A 269 -2.00 -12.49 -1.61
C VAL A 269 -0.93 -13.41 -2.17
N THR A 270 -1.27 -14.64 -2.55
CA THR A 270 -0.32 -15.62 -3.11
C THR A 270 0.36 -15.09 -4.37
N LEU A 271 -0.40 -14.54 -5.32
CA LEU A 271 0.19 -13.97 -6.55
C LEU A 271 1.15 -12.82 -6.26
N ARG A 272 0.81 -11.95 -5.31
CA ARG A 272 1.69 -10.84 -4.91
C ARG A 272 2.96 -11.34 -4.23
N THR A 273 2.84 -12.33 -3.34
CA THR A 273 3.99 -12.98 -2.70
C THR A 273 4.91 -13.61 -3.73
N LEU A 274 4.38 -14.34 -4.72
CA LEU A 274 5.17 -14.96 -5.79
C LEU A 274 5.93 -13.92 -6.62
N LYS A 275 5.29 -12.79 -6.94
CA LYS A 275 5.98 -11.69 -7.63
C LYS A 275 7.11 -11.11 -6.80
N LEU A 276 6.90 -10.88 -5.51
CA LEU A 276 7.96 -10.37 -4.61
C LEU A 276 9.13 -11.34 -4.50
N LEU A 277 8.87 -12.65 -4.41
CA LEU A 277 9.92 -13.67 -4.40
C LEU A 277 10.69 -13.70 -5.72
N PHE A 278 9.99 -13.65 -6.85
CA PHE A 278 10.60 -13.62 -8.18
C PHE A 278 11.51 -12.40 -8.37
N TRP A 279 10.99 -11.20 -8.11
CA TRP A 279 11.78 -9.97 -8.22
C TRP A 279 12.92 -9.93 -7.20
N GLY A 280 12.72 -10.47 -5.99
CA GLY A 280 13.77 -10.62 -4.99
C GLY A 280 14.94 -11.48 -5.46
N LEU A 281 14.66 -12.64 -6.07
CA LEU A 281 15.71 -13.50 -6.62
C LEU A 281 16.41 -12.86 -7.83
N LEU A 282 15.67 -12.15 -8.68
CA LEU A 282 16.25 -11.49 -9.85
C LEU A 282 17.20 -10.34 -9.47
N LEU A 283 16.81 -9.50 -8.51
CA LEU A 283 17.57 -8.33 -8.09
C LEU A 283 18.73 -8.72 -7.18
N GLN A 284 18.47 -9.53 -6.15
CA GLN A 284 19.43 -9.84 -5.09
C GLN A 284 20.25 -11.11 -5.34
N GLY A 285 19.79 -12.01 -6.21
CA GLY A 285 20.49 -13.24 -6.59
C GLY A 285 21.75 -13.02 -7.42
N GLY A 286 22.11 -11.77 -7.72
CA GLY A 286 23.37 -11.42 -8.35
C GLY A 286 23.32 -11.26 -9.87
N TYR A 287 22.15 -11.14 -10.49
CA TYR A 287 22.03 -11.01 -11.95
C TYR A 287 22.71 -9.74 -12.49
N SER A 288 22.69 -8.65 -11.72
CA SER A 288 23.51 -7.47 -11.92
C SER A 288 24.49 -7.38 -10.75
N HIS A 289 25.78 -7.59 -11.01
CA HIS A 289 26.80 -7.24 -10.02
C HIS A 289 26.96 -5.72 -9.97
N ALA A 290 27.41 -5.21 -8.82
CA ALA A 290 27.54 -3.80 -8.46
C ALA A 290 27.57 -2.79 -9.64
N PRO A 291 26.80 -1.67 -9.61
CA PRO A 291 26.58 -0.76 -10.75
C PRO A 291 27.84 -0.19 -11.41
N ASP A 292 28.98 -0.26 -10.72
CA ASP A 292 30.30 0.21 -11.12
C ASP A 292 31.14 -0.84 -11.89
N LYS A 293 30.76 -2.13 -11.85
CA LYS A 293 31.56 -3.23 -12.43
C LYS A 293 31.09 -3.71 -13.79
N LEU A 294 29.88 -3.35 -14.22
CA LEU A 294 29.31 -3.69 -15.55
C LEU A 294 29.34 -5.19 -15.91
N THR A 295 29.40 -6.08 -14.91
CA THR A 295 29.38 -7.53 -15.09
C THR A 295 27.99 -8.11 -14.82
N TYR A 296 27.51 -8.97 -15.71
CA TYR A 296 26.18 -9.61 -15.64
C TYR A 296 26.29 -11.14 -15.59
N GLY A 297 25.39 -11.78 -14.84
CA GLY A 297 25.29 -13.24 -14.74
C GLY A 297 25.11 -13.72 -13.30
N VAL A 298 24.51 -14.90 -13.12
CA VAL A 298 24.33 -15.53 -11.80
C VAL A 298 25.05 -16.86 -11.79
N ASP A 299 26.02 -17.04 -10.88
CA ASP A 299 26.46 -18.38 -10.53
C ASP A 299 25.40 -19.03 -9.66
N VAL A 300 24.67 -19.99 -10.23
CA VAL A 300 23.58 -20.70 -9.55
C VAL A 300 24.08 -21.43 -8.29
N LYS A 301 25.37 -21.77 -8.21
CA LYS A 301 25.98 -22.41 -7.03
C LYS A 301 26.28 -21.43 -5.90
N GLU A 302 26.30 -20.13 -6.18
CA GLU A 302 26.59 -19.06 -5.22
C GLU A 302 25.42 -18.05 -5.12
N ILE A 303 24.25 -18.39 -5.70
CA ILE A 303 23.08 -17.51 -5.69
C ILE A 303 22.61 -17.25 -4.26
N ARG A 304 22.29 -15.99 -3.96
CA ARG A 304 21.76 -15.61 -2.65
C ARG A 304 20.23 -15.79 -2.61
N TRP A 305 19.76 -16.75 -1.83
CA TRP A 305 18.33 -17.08 -1.73
C TRP A 305 17.53 -16.13 -0.83
N CYS A 306 18.15 -15.70 0.27
CA CYS A 306 17.53 -14.85 1.29
C CYS A 306 17.85 -13.38 1.05
N GLY A 307 16.81 -12.54 1.16
CA GLY A 307 16.90 -11.15 0.77
C GLY A 307 15.77 -10.27 1.29
N ILE A 308 15.84 -8.97 1.02
CA ILE A 308 14.93 -7.98 1.59
C ILE A 308 13.51 -8.22 1.07
N LEU A 309 13.35 -8.40 -0.25
CA LEU A 309 12.05 -8.66 -0.87
C LEU A 309 11.48 -10.02 -0.44
N GLN A 310 12.32 -11.04 -0.25
CA GLN A 310 11.93 -12.35 0.22
C GLN A 310 11.43 -12.30 1.67
N ARG A 311 12.13 -11.56 2.54
CA ARG A 311 11.70 -11.31 3.92
C ARG A 311 10.36 -10.57 3.96
N ILE A 312 10.19 -9.53 3.15
CA ILE A 312 8.91 -8.81 3.04
C ILE A 312 7.81 -9.76 2.53
N ALA A 313 8.11 -10.61 1.55
CA ALA A 313 7.15 -11.58 1.00
C ALA A 313 6.69 -12.59 2.07
N LEU A 314 7.61 -13.12 2.87
CA LEU A 314 7.29 -14.04 3.97
C LEU A 314 6.41 -13.36 5.02
N ALA A 315 6.82 -12.19 5.52
CA ALA A 315 6.06 -11.45 6.51
C ALA A 315 4.67 -11.06 5.98
N TYR A 316 4.58 -10.59 4.73
CA TYR A 316 3.32 -10.27 4.06
C TYR A 316 2.42 -11.48 3.97
N LEU A 317 2.92 -12.63 3.51
CA LEU A 317 2.14 -13.85 3.35
C LEU A 317 1.54 -14.30 4.69
N VAL A 318 2.38 -14.45 5.72
CA VAL A 318 1.94 -14.95 7.04
C VAL A 318 0.89 -14.01 7.63
N VAL A 319 1.19 -12.70 7.68
CA VAL A 319 0.30 -11.72 8.30
C VAL A 319 -1.00 -11.54 7.50
N ALA A 320 -0.95 -11.57 6.17
CA ALA A 320 -2.15 -11.49 5.34
C ALA A 320 -3.05 -12.72 5.49
N LEU A 321 -2.49 -13.92 5.62
CA LEU A 321 -3.27 -15.14 5.87
C LEU A 321 -3.96 -15.08 7.25
N ILE A 322 -3.24 -14.63 8.29
CA ILE A 322 -3.82 -14.43 9.63
C ILE A 322 -4.98 -13.43 9.55
N GLU A 323 -4.81 -12.32 8.83
CA GLU A 323 -5.85 -11.31 8.67
C GLU A 323 -7.08 -11.88 7.94
N ILE A 324 -6.90 -12.70 6.90
CA ILE A 324 -8.02 -13.32 6.15
C ILE A 324 -8.81 -14.30 7.01
N VAL A 325 -8.10 -15.12 7.81
CA VAL A 325 -8.73 -16.10 8.70
C VAL A 325 -9.42 -15.40 9.87
N SER A 326 -8.86 -14.30 10.37
CA SER A 326 -9.39 -13.55 11.52
C SER A 326 -10.60 -12.65 11.17
N ARG A 327 -11.06 -12.60 9.92
CA ARG A 327 -12.17 -11.75 9.47
C ARG A 327 -13.51 -12.03 10.15
N GLY A 328 -13.71 -13.24 10.68
CA GLY A 328 -14.96 -13.65 11.34
C GLY A 328 -15.20 -13.00 12.71
N ALA A 329 -14.26 -12.22 13.23
CA ALA A 329 -14.46 -11.41 14.43
C ALA A 329 -15.36 -10.20 14.12
N GLU A 330 -16.65 -10.44 13.92
CA GLU A 330 -17.65 -9.37 13.82
C GLU A 330 -17.64 -8.54 15.11
N THR A 331 -17.70 -7.22 14.93
CA THR A 331 -17.87 -6.23 16.00
C THR A 331 -19.29 -6.33 16.57
N LYS A 332 -19.58 -7.39 17.31
CA LYS A 332 -20.75 -7.44 18.19
C LYS A 332 -20.41 -6.67 19.46
N ASP A 333 -20.93 -5.45 19.56
CA ASP A 333 -21.13 -4.69 20.80
C ASP A 333 -19.89 -4.53 21.71
N MET A 334 -18.77 -4.06 21.17
CA MET A 334 -17.61 -3.72 21.99
C MET A 334 -17.65 -2.25 22.44
N ALA A 335 -17.77 -2.05 23.75
CA ALA A 335 -17.66 -0.74 24.38
C ALA A 335 -16.31 -0.07 24.04
N PRO A 336 -16.29 1.26 23.83
CA PRO A 336 -15.07 1.99 23.46
C PRO A 336 -14.10 2.07 24.63
N GLY A 337 -13.14 1.14 24.68
CA GLY A 337 -12.01 1.16 25.62
C GLY A 337 -10.67 1.04 24.90
N THR A 338 -9.59 1.59 25.46
CA THR A 338 -8.24 1.56 24.85
C THR A 338 -7.75 0.13 24.55
N PHE A 339 -8.21 -0.86 25.31
CA PHE A 339 -7.86 -2.27 25.11
C PHE A 339 -8.82 -3.06 24.21
N SER A 340 -9.87 -2.42 23.69
CA SER A 340 -10.90 -3.10 22.88
C SER A 340 -10.29 -3.71 21.62
N ILE A 341 -9.42 -2.98 20.92
CA ILE A 341 -8.79 -3.45 19.67
C ILE A 341 -7.86 -4.63 19.93
N PHE A 342 -7.10 -4.61 21.02
CA PHE A 342 -6.25 -5.73 21.43
C PHE A 342 -7.07 -7.01 21.68
N LYS A 343 -8.26 -6.87 22.28
CA LYS A 343 -9.17 -8.00 22.50
C LYS A 343 -9.81 -8.49 21.19
N LEU A 344 -10.25 -7.57 20.33
CA LEU A 344 -10.89 -7.90 19.04
C LEU A 344 -9.92 -8.68 18.12
N TYR A 345 -8.65 -8.28 18.14
CA TYR A 345 -7.59 -8.90 17.33
C TYR A 345 -6.62 -9.75 18.14
N TYR A 346 -7.10 -10.41 19.21
CA TYR A 346 -6.22 -11.18 20.09
C TYR A 346 -5.47 -12.31 19.35
N TRP A 347 -6.06 -12.90 18.29
CA TRP A 347 -5.42 -13.92 17.47
C TRP A 347 -4.11 -13.44 16.82
N HIS A 348 -4.04 -12.18 16.41
CA HIS A 348 -2.80 -11.60 15.86
C HIS A 348 -1.70 -11.56 16.92
N TRP A 349 -2.06 -11.15 18.14
CA TRP A 349 -1.13 -11.08 19.27
C TRP A 349 -0.77 -12.46 19.82
N LEU A 350 -1.67 -13.44 19.76
CA LEU A 350 -1.37 -14.83 20.08
C LEU A 350 -0.33 -15.41 19.12
N VAL A 351 -0.52 -15.21 17.80
CA VAL A 351 0.47 -15.65 16.81
C VAL A 351 1.81 -14.92 17.00
N ALA A 352 1.79 -13.61 17.29
CA ALA A 352 3.00 -12.88 17.64
C ALA A 352 3.72 -13.47 18.86
N ALA A 353 2.99 -13.83 19.92
CA ALA A 353 3.55 -14.49 21.08
C ALA A 353 4.13 -15.87 20.75
N CYS A 354 3.44 -16.67 19.93
CA CYS A 354 3.96 -17.96 19.45
C CYS A 354 5.25 -17.81 18.65
N VAL A 355 5.29 -16.86 17.70
CA VAL A 355 6.48 -16.54 16.90
C VAL A 355 7.63 -16.13 17.82
N LEU A 356 7.37 -15.29 18.81
CA LEU A 356 8.38 -14.83 19.75
C LEU A 356 8.93 -15.96 20.64
N VAL A 357 8.06 -16.84 21.14
CA VAL A 357 8.46 -18.00 21.94
C VAL A 357 9.31 -18.96 21.11
N ILE A 358 8.91 -19.26 19.88
CA ILE A 358 9.69 -20.10 18.95
C ILE A 358 11.06 -19.45 18.70
N TYR A 359 11.07 -18.15 18.41
CA TYR A 359 12.31 -17.40 18.19
C TYR A 359 13.24 -17.48 19.41
N PHE A 360 12.74 -17.24 20.63
CA PHE A 360 13.54 -17.35 21.84
C PHE A 360 14.04 -18.77 22.13
N ALA A 361 13.19 -19.77 21.94
CA ALA A 361 13.57 -21.17 22.09
C ALA A 361 14.70 -21.54 21.12
N VAL A 362 14.65 -21.03 19.88
CA VAL A 362 15.71 -21.26 18.89
C VAL A 362 17.00 -20.53 19.26
N ILE A 363 16.95 -19.21 19.53
CA ILE A 363 18.19 -18.45 19.72
C ILE A 363 18.94 -18.80 21.00
N TYR A 364 18.21 -19.16 22.07
CA TYR A 364 18.82 -19.52 23.35
C TYR A 364 18.99 -21.03 23.54
N GLY A 365 18.14 -21.83 22.91
CA GLY A 365 18.15 -23.28 23.06
C GLY A 365 19.07 -24.02 22.10
N ALA A 366 19.34 -23.51 20.89
CA ALA A 366 20.16 -24.23 19.91
C ALA A 366 21.65 -24.30 20.31
N TYR A 367 22.26 -25.46 20.09
CA TYR A 367 23.70 -25.65 20.23
C TYR A 367 24.42 -25.28 18.94
N VAL A 368 25.46 -24.47 19.05
CA VAL A 368 26.28 -24.04 17.93
C VAL A 368 27.63 -24.77 18.03
N PRO A 369 27.86 -25.79 17.19
CA PRO A 369 29.14 -26.49 17.12
C PRO A 369 30.23 -25.63 16.47
N ASP A 370 31.47 -26.09 16.59
CA ASP A 370 32.60 -25.55 15.85
C ASP A 370 32.41 -25.80 14.34
N TRP A 371 32.87 -24.88 13.52
CA TRP A 371 32.66 -24.95 12.08
C TRP A 371 33.84 -24.38 11.29
N GLN A 372 33.91 -24.75 10.02
CA GLN A 372 34.98 -24.34 9.10
C GLN A 372 34.38 -23.72 7.85
N PHE A 373 35.10 -22.77 7.24
CA PHE A 373 34.69 -22.16 5.99
C PHE A 373 35.88 -21.79 5.11
N THR A 374 35.63 -21.77 3.80
CA THR A 374 36.57 -21.29 2.79
C THR A 374 36.15 -19.90 2.31
N VAL A 375 37.12 -19.01 2.10
CA VAL A 375 36.84 -17.68 1.54
C VAL A 375 36.59 -17.81 0.04
N GLN A 376 35.37 -17.52 -0.41
CA GLN A 376 34.95 -17.61 -1.82
C GLN A 376 35.09 -16.30 -2.62
N ASP A 377 35.39 -15.19 -1.95
CA ASP A 377 35.50 -13.88 -2.59
C ASP A 377 36.80 -13.78 -3.41
N ARG A 378 36.69 -13.92 -4.74
CA ARG A 378 37.83 -13.94 -5.70
C ARG A 378 38.66 -12.66 -5.71
N GLU A 379 38.09 -11.55 -5.24
CA GLU A 379 38.77 -10.26 -5.19
C GLU A 379 39.75 -10.14 -4.01
N ARG A 380 39.74 -11.11 -3.09
CA ARG A 380 40.61 -11.07 -1.91
C ARG A 380 41.88 -11.86 -2.07
N THR A 381 42.91 -11.39 -1.37
CA THR A 381 44.22 -12.05 -1.24
C THR A 381 44.15 -13.36 -0.45
N ASP A 382 43.07 -13.59 0.31
CA ASP A 382 42.82 -14.81 1.07
C ASP A 382 41.81 -15.75 0.40
N TYR A 383 41.49 -15.54 -0.87
CA TYR A 383 40.66 -16.46 -1.66
C TYR A 383 41.19 -17.90 -1.58
N GLY A 384 40.28 -18.84 -1.32
CA GLY A 384 40.59 -20.27 -1.18
C GLY A 384 41.19 -20.68 0.16
N LYS A 385 41.49 -19.75 1.08
CA LYS A 385 41.97 -20.10 2.43
C LYS A 385 40.81 -20.61 3.30
N SER A 386 41.09 -21.67 4.06
CA SER A 386 40.17 -22.26 5.03
C SER A 386 40.44 -21.74 6.43
N TYR A 387 39.37 -21.41 7.16
CA TYR A 387 39.43 -20.93 8.53
C TYR A 387 38.51 -21.77 9.42
N THR A 388 38.97 -22.05 10.64
CA THR A 388 38.19 -22.72 11.68
C THR A 388 37.71 -21.70 12.71
N VAL A 389 36.48 -21.87 13.16
CA VAL A 389 35.84 -21.08 14.20
C VAL A 389 35.41 -22.01 15.33
N ALA A 390 36.03 -21.82 16.50
CA ALA A 390 35.62 -22.49 17.73
C ALA A 390 34.45 -21.74 18.37
N CYS A 391 33.34 -22.43 18.55
CA CYS A 391 32.10 -21.94 19.16
C CYS A 391 31.75 -22.76 20.40
N GLY A 392 31.34 -24.02 20.24
CA GLY A 392 30.96 -24.93 21.33
C GLY A 392 29.96 -24.38 22.36
N VAL A 393 29.02 -23.50 21.98
CA VAL A 393 28.20 -22.71 22.91
C VAL A 393 26.68 -22.80 22.64
N ARG A 394 25.88 -22.42 23.65
CA ARG A 394 24.43 -22.14 23.53
C ARG A 394 24.13 -20.71 23.94
N GLY A 395 23.10 -20.10 23.34
CA GLY A 395 22.55 -18.81 23.76
C GLY A 395 23.44 -17.58 23.60
N LYS A 396 24.53 -17.68 22.84
CA LYS A 396 25.40 -16.54 22.53
C LYS A 396 24.83 -15.74 21.35
N LEU A 397 24.72 -14.42 21.51
CA LEU A 397 24.24 -13.50 20.47
C LEU A 397 25.38 -12.75 19.75
N ASP A 398 26.60 -12.89 20.24
CA ASP A 398 27.79 -12.32 19.61
C ASP A 398 28.19 -13.10 18.34
N PRO A 399 28.90 -12.45 17.42
CA PRO A 399 29.35 -13.12 16.22
C PRO A 399 30.57 -14.00 16.53
N PRO A 400 30.78 -15.09 15.76
CA PRO A 400 29.91 -15.68 14.74
C PRO A 400 29.04 -16.83 15.31
N CYS A 401 29.14 -17.09 16.61
CA CYS A 401 28.66 -18.31 17.28
C CYS A 401 27.22 -18.18 17.79
N ASN A 402 26.34 -17.61 16.96
CA ASN A 402 24.94 -17.46 17.28
C ASN A 402 24.09 -18.48 16.51
N ALA A 403 22.95 -18.85 17.09
CA ALA A 403 22.04 -19.86 16.54
C ALA A 403 21.44 -19.47 15.18
N VAL A 404 21.18 -18.17 14.97
CA VAL A 404 20.62 -17.65 13.70
C VAL A 404 21.57 -17.98 12.55
N GLY A 405 22.83 -17.55 12.65
CA GLY A 405 23.83 -17.81 11.64
C GLY A 405 24.15 -19.30 11.50
N TYR A 406 24.03 -20.10 12.56
CA TYR A 406 24.18 -21.56 12.46
C TYR A 406 23.09 -22.20 11.62
N ILE A 407 21.83 -21.90 11.90
CA ILE A 407 20.70 -22.46 11.14
C ILE A 407 20.75 -22.01 9.68
N ASP A 408 21.09 -20.75 9.43
CA ASP A 408 21.22 -20.25 8.05
C ASP A 408 22.35 -20.98 7.30
N ARG A 409 23.48 -21.30 7.95
CA ARG A 409 24.57 -22.11 7.35
C ARG A 409 24.12 -23.53 6.99
N GLU A 410 23.39 -24.19 7.89
CA GLU A 410 22.94 -25.57 7.69
C GLU A 410 21.86 -25.67 6.61
N VAL A 411 20.92 -24.71 6.58
CA VAL A 411 19.79 -24.76 5.65
C VAL A 411 20.15 -24.21 4.27
N LEU A 412 20.85 -23.07 4.21
CA LEU A 412 21.18 -22.42 2.94
C LEU A 412 22.50 -22.94 2.36
N GLY A 413 23.43 -23.39 3.19
CA GLY A 413 24.80 -23.69 2.78
C GLY A 413 25.68 -22.43 2.71
N ILE A 414 26.97 -22.60 3.00
CA ILE A 414 27.93 -21.49 3.12
C ILE A 414 28.08 -20.69 1.81
N SER A 415 28.00 -21.35 0.66
CA SER A 415 28.12 -20.71 -0.66
C SER A 415 26.97 -19.74 -0.98
N HIS A 416 25.80 -19.94 -0.37
CA HIS A 416 24.62 -19.12 -0.62
C HIS A 416 24.43 -17.98 0.40
N MET A 417 25.37 -17.84 1.35
CA MET A 417 25.36 -16.79 2.35
C MET A 417 25.98 -15.49 1.84
N TYR A 418 25.54 -14.37 2.41
CA TYR A 418 26.13 -13.08 2.13
C TYR A 418 27.60 -12.97 2.55
N GLN A 419 28.46 -12.62 1.58
CA GLN A 419 29.92 -12.67 1.73
C GLN A 419 30.54 -11.39 2.33
N ARG A 420 29.78 -10.30 2.45
CA ARG A 420 30.26 -8.98 2.91
C ARG A 420 29.51 -8.45 4.16
N PRO A 421 29.43 -9.22 5.26
CA PRO A 421 28.68 -8.82 6.45
C PRO A 421 29.22 -7.54 7.11
N ALA A 422 28.31 -6.78 7.74
CA ALA A 422 28.60 -5.50 8.38
C ALA A 422 29.65 -5.58 9.50
N TRP A 423 29.76 -6.74 10.18
CA TRP A 423 30.69 -6.94 11.29
C TRP A 423 32.17 -6.81 10.90
N LYS A 424 32.50 -6.81 9.60
CA LYS A 424 33.87 -6.61 9.12
C LYS A 424 34.42 -5.24 9.50
N ARG A 425 33.51 -4.28 9.70
CA ARG A 425 33.79 -2.92 10.15
C ARG A 425 33.90 -2.79 11.66
N SER A 426 33.78 -3.90 12.41
CA SER A 426 33.91 -3.90 13.85
C SER A 426 35.37 -3.65 14.28
N LYS A 427 35.54 -3.09 15.48
CA LYS A 427 36.85 -2.85 16.10
C LYS A 427 37.71 -4.12 16.21
N ALA A 428 37.08 -5.29 16.33
CA ALA A 428 37.77 -6.58 16.38
C ALA A 428 38.40 -6.96 15.03
N CYS A 429 37.88 -6.43 13.92
CA CYS A 429 38.29 -6.82 12.58
C CYS A 429 39.20 -5.81 11.90
N THR A 430 39.02 -4.50 12.11
CA THR A 430 39.79 -3.46 11.41
C THR A 430 40.13 -2.27 12.31
N GLU A 431 41.31 -1.69 12.13
CA GLU A 431 41.72 -0.44 12.79
C GLU A 431 40.90 0.76 12.33
N ASN A 432 40.35 0.71 11.12
CA ASN A 432 39.57 1.80 10.53
C ASN A 432 38.13 1.87 11.08
N SER A 433 37.76 1.02 12.03
CA SER A 433 36.41 0.98 12.60
C SER A 433 35.96 2.38 13.06
N PRO A 434 34.75 2.85 12.67
CA PRO A 434 33.65 2.08 12.10
C PRO A 434 33.62 2.05 10.55
N TYR A 435 34.68 2.48 9.86
CA TYR A 435 34.80 2.39 8.42
C TYR A 435 35.29 1.00 7.97
N ALA A 436 35.05 0.68 6.71
CA ALA A 436 35.67 -0.48 6.08
C ALA A 436 37.17 -0.24 5.91
N GLY A 437 37.96 -1.30 6.04
CA GLY A 437 39.41 -1.25 5.94
C GLY A 437 40.01 -2.65 5.86
N PRO A 438 41.34 -2.74 5.68
CA PRO A 438 42.03 -4.03 5.76
C PRO A 438 41.81 -4.65 7.14
N PHE A 439 41.83 -5.99 7.18
CA PHE A 439 41.77 -6.71 8.45
C PHE A 439 43.05 -6.46 9.25
N ARG A 440 42.91 -6.39 10.57
CA ARG A 440 44.06 -6.37 11.48
C ARG A 440 44.88 -7.66 11.33
N ASN A 441 46.17 -7.59 11.64
CA ASN A 441 47.04 -8.76 11.62
C ASN A 441 46.63 -9.80 12.68
N ASP A 442 46.08 -9.34 13.80
CA ASP A 442 45.54 -10.13 14.92
C ASP A 442 44.02 -10.38 14.80
N ALA A 443 43.40 -10.05 13.65
CA ALA A 443 41.96 -10.16 13.48
C ALA A 443 41.49 -11.63 13.62
N PRO A 444 40.48 -11.90 14.45
CA PRO A 444 39.91 -13.24 14.61
C PRO A 444 39.50 -13.87 13.28
N SER A 445 39.57 -15.21 13.19
CA SER A 445 39.22 -15.95 11.98
C SER A 445 37.80 -15.64 11.49
N TRP A 446 36.87 -15.44 12.42
CA TRP A 446 35.47 -15.11 12.13
C TRP A 446 35.24 -13.77 11.44
N CYS A 447 36.19 -12.83 11.45
CA CYS A 447 36.06 -11.59 10.71
C CYS A 447 35.91 -11.82 9.19
N ARG A 448 36.39 -12.96 8.70
CA ARG A 448 36.30 -13.37 7.28
C ARG A 448 35.05 -14.19 6.97
N ALA A 449 34.32 -14.62 8.00
CA ALA A 449 33.17 -15.49 7.87
C ALA A 449 32.03 -14.80 7.11
N PRO A 450 31.34 -15.52 6.20
CA PRO A 450 30.06 -15.08 5.65
C PRO A 450 28.95 -15.14 6.70
N PHE A 451 27.94 -14.30 6.55
CA PHE A 451 26.78 -14.23 7.45
C PHE A 451 25.59 -13.62 6.73
N GLU A 452 24.41 -14.23 6.89
CA GLU A 452 23.18 -13.86 6.20
C GLU A 452 22.29 -12.96 7.10
N PRO A 453 22.23 -11.63 6.89
CA PRO A 453 21.39 -10.73 7.69
C PRO A 453 19.90 -10.93 7.44
N GLU A 454 19.56 -11.41 6.24
CA GLU A 454 18.21 -11.59 5.75
C GLU A 454 17.72 -13.04 5.88
N GLY A 455 18.38 -13.84 6.71
CA GLY A 455 18.19 -15.28 6.88
C GLY A 455 16.83 -15.72 7.42
N ILE A 456 16.67 -17.03 7.61
CA ILE A 456 15.37 -17.66 7.88
C ILE A 456 14.87 -17.28 9.27
N VAL A 457 15.71 -17.48 10.29
CA VAL A 457 15.33 -17.27 11.70
C VAL A 457 15.07 -15.79 11.98
N SER A 458 15.92 -14.91 11.45
CA SER A 458 15.74 -13.46 11.57
C SER A 458 14.50 -12.97 10.80
N SER A 459 14.15 -13.61 9.68
CA SER A 459 12.91 -13.31 8.94
C SER A 459 11.64 -13.77 9.66
N ILE A 460 11.70 -14.84 10.47
CA ILE A 460 10.58 -15.23 11.34
C ILE A 460 10.32 -14.15 12.40
N SER A 461 11.36 -13.62 13.04
CA SER A 461 11.22 -12.50 13.98
C SER A 461 10.66 -11.24 13.30
N ALA A 462 11.00 -11.02 12.03
CA ALA A 462 10.50 -9.89 11.24
C ALA A 462 8.97 -9.84 11.06
N ILE A 463 8.28 -10.98 11.19
CA ILE A 463 6.81 -11.06 11.18
C ILE A 463 6.21 -10.16 12.27
N LEU A 464 6.87 -10.03 13.43
CA LEU A 464 6.41 -9.21 14.55
C LEU A 464 6.21 -7.74 14.17
N SER A 465 7.13 -7.14 13.41
CA SER A 465 7.01 -5.74 12.95
C SER A 465 5.81 -5.53 12.03
N ALA A 466 5.50 -6.52 11.18
CA ALA A 466 4.32 -6.48 10.31
C ALA A 466 3.02 -6.65 11.10
N ILE A 467 2.99 -7.51 12.13
CA ILE A 467 1.82 -7.66 13.02
C ILE A 467 1.55 -6.35 13.79
N ILE A 468 2.59 -5.69 14.31
CA ILE A 468 2.45 -4.38 14.97
C ILE A 468 1.89 -3.36 13.98
N GLY A 469 2.36 -3.36 12.73
CA GLY A 469 1.80 -2.52 11.66
C GLY A 469 0.31 -2.79 11.39
N VAL A 470 -0.11 -4.06 11.33
CA VAL A 470 -1.52 -4.43 11.16
C VAL A 470 -2.39 -3.84 12.26
N HIS A 471 -1.94 -3.94 13.52
CA HIS A 471 -2.66 -3.36 14.66
C HIS A 471 -2.88 -1.85 14.51
N PHE A 472 -1.88 -1.12 14.04
CA PHE A 472 -2.02 0.32 13.75
C PHE A 472 -3.02 0.58 12.61
N GLY A 473 -3.05 -0.29 11.59
CA GLY A 473 -4.06 -0.28 10.53
C GLY A 473 -5.48 -0.54 11.06
N HIS A 474 -5.66 -1.49 11.98
CA HIS A 474 -6.96 -1.75 12.62
C HIS A 474 -7.45 -0.58 13.47
N VAL A 475 -6.55 0.08 14.20
CA VAL A 475 -6.86 1.31 14.94
C VAL A 475 -7.35 2.42 14.01
N LEU A 476 -6.74 2.58 12.83
CA LEU A 476 -7.20 3.55 11.83
C LEU A 476 -8.62 3.25 11.34
N ILE A 477 -8.94 1.97 11.18
CA ILE A 477 -10.21 1.50 10.63
C ILE A 477 -11.36 1.59 11.65
N HIS A 478 -11.10 1.21 12.90
CA HIS A 478 -12.15 1.03 13.91
C HIS A 478 -12.36 2.24 14.80
N MET A 479 -11.30 3.00 15.11
CA MET A 479 -11.46 4.20 15.94
C MET A 479 -11.94 5.38 15.09
N GLN A 480 -13.11 5.90 15.45
CA GLN A 480 -13.65 7.13 14.88
C GLN A 480 -13.01 8.33 15.58
N GLY A 481 -12.44 9.26 14.80
CA GLY A 481 -11.83 10.50 15.29
C GLY A 481 -10.30 10.48 15.44
N HIS A 482 -9.68 11.59 15.04
CA HIS A 482 -8.22 11.75 15.08
C HIS A 482 -7.62 11.68 16.50
N PRO A 483 -8.21 12.29 17.55
CA PRO A 483 -7.63 12.24 18.89
C PRO A 483 -7.65 10.84 19.51
N ALA A 484 -8.69 10.04 19.23
CA ALA A 484 -8.79 8.66 19.72
C ALA A 484 -7.66 7.78 19.15
N ARG A 485 -7.41 7.91 17.84
CA ARG A 485 -6.30 7.20 17.15
C ARG A 485 -4.94 7.57 17.75
N LEU A 486 -4.66 8.86 17.93
CA LEU A 486 -3.40 9.33 18.51
C LEU A 486 -3.22 8.92 19.97
N LYS A 487 -4.29 8.95 20.79
CA LYS A 487 -4.28 8.46 22.17
C LYS A 487 -3.98 6.97 22.28
N HIS A 488 -4.13 6.20 21.20
CA HIS A 488 -3.77 4.79 21.15
C HIS A 488 -2.36 4.59 20.59
N TRP A 489 -2.06 5.19 19.45
CA TRP A 489 -0.80 5.04 18.74
C TRP A 489 0.41 5.57 19.50
N VAL A 490 0.32 6.78 20.06
CA VAL A 490 1.47 7.43 20.72
C VAL A 490 1.87 6.66 21.98
N PRO A 491 0.96 6.31 22.92
CA PRO A 491 1.35 5.51 24.09
C PRO A 491 1.86 4.12 23.71
N THR A 492 1.27 3.45 22.71
CA THR A 492 1.76 2.15 22.23
C THR A 492 3.18 2.26 21.66
N GLY A 493 3.45 3.30 20.85
CA GLY A 493 4.78 3.57 20.30
C GLY A 493 5.81 3.88 21.37
N CYS A 494 5.48 4.73 22.34
CA CYS A 494 6.33 5.04 23.49
C CYS A 494 6.61 3.81 24.35
N ALA A 495 5.60 2.96 24.60
CA ALA A 495 5.75 1.74 25.39
C ALA A 495 6.68 0.72 24.71
N LEU A 496 6.52 0.51 23.40
CA LEU A 496 7.43 -0.36 22.62
C LEU A 496 8.86 0.19 22.61
N LEU A 497 9.02 1.50 22.39
CA LEU A 497 10.34 2.13 22.41
C LEU A 497 11.02 2.00 23.77
N ALA A 498 10.29 2.31 24.85
CA ALA A 498 10.80 2.17 26.22
C ALA A 498 11.18 0.72 26.53
N LEU A 499 10.33 -0.25 26.19
CA LEU A 499 10.62 -1.68 26.38
C LEU A 499 11.90 -2.09 25.65
N GLY A 500 12.05 -1.71 24.38
CA GLY A 500 13.22 -2.05 23.58
C GLY A 500 14.52 -1.42 24.12
N ILE A 501 14.47 -0.16 24.55
CA ILE A 501 15.58 0.55 25.20
C ILE A 501 15.95 -0.14 26.51
N ILE A 502 14.98 -0.45 27.37
CA ILE A 502 15.21 -1.14 28.64
C ILE A 502 15.87 -2.49 28.41
N LEU A 503 15.39 -3.30 27.46
CA LEU A 503 15.99 -4.59 27.13
C LEU A 503 17.44 -4.46 26.62
N HIS A 504 17.74 -3.41 25.85
CA HIS A 504 19.09 -3.17 25.34
C HIS A 504 20.07 -2.74 26.43
N PHE A 505 19.69 -1.74 27.24
CA PHE A 505 20.57 -1.16 28.28
C PHE A 505 20.64 -1.99 29.56
N SER A 506 19.64 -2.84 29.84
CA SER A 506 19.73 -3.84 30.91
C SER A 506 20.63 -5.03 30.55
N HIS A 507 21.20 -5.05 29.34
CA HIS A 507 21.97 -6.18 28.79
C HIS A 507 21.19 -7.51 28.69
N ALA A 508 19.86 -7.48 28.84
CA ALA A 508 19.03 -8.67 28.68
C ALA A 508 19.02 -9.16 27.22
N ILE A 509 18.77 -8.25 26.27
CA ILE A 509 18.76 -8.55 24.83
C ILE A 509 19.32 -7.34 24.06
N PRO A 510 20.51 -7.43 23.44
CA PRO A 510 21.07 -6.32 22.69
C PRO A 510 20.21 -6.01 21.45
N SER A 511 20.07 -4.71 21.13
CA SER A 511 19.49 -4.30 19.84
C SER A 511 20.44 -4.71 18.72
N ASN A 512 20.00 -5.63 17.86
CA ASN A 512 20.82 -6.17 16.79
C ASN A 512 19.97 -6.44 15.55
N LYS A 513 20.27 -5.71 14.47
CA LYS A 513 19.59 -5.79 13.16
C LYS A 513 19.81 -7.13 12.46
N GLN A 514 21.03 -7.68 12.58
CA GLN A 514 21.47 -8.89 11.88
C GLN A 514 20.71 -10.12 12.39
N LEU A 515 20.46 -10.18 13.69
CA LEU A 515 19.67 -11.24 14.32
C LEU A 515 18.16 -10.92 14.34
N TYR A 516 17.78 -9.68 14.05
CA TYR A 516 16.42 -9.17 14.23
C TYR A 516 15.90 -9.42 15.66
N THR A 517 16.68 -9.01 16.67
CA THR A 517 16.36 -9.28 18.08
C THR A 517 15.06 -8.61 18.51
N PHE A 518 14.41 -9.18 19.53
CA PHE A 518 13.15 -8.63 20.04
C PHE A 518 13.29 -7.18 20.55
N SER A 519 14.40 -6.83 21.20
CA SER A 519 14.66 -5.44 21.58
C SER A 519 14.75 -4.50 20.38
N TYR A 520 15.39 -4.95 19.29
CA TYR A 520 15.43 -4.22 18.02
C TYR A 520 14.05 -4.08 17.37
N VAL A 521 13.21 -5.13 17.40
CA VAL A 521 11.80 -5.06 16.94
C VAL A 521 11.02 -4.00 17.71
N CYS A 522 11.15 -3.97 19.04
CA CYS A 522 10.48 -3.02 19.91
C CYS A 522 10.94 -1.57 19.66
N ILE A 523 12.25 -1.34 19.57
CA ILE A 523 12.80 0.00 19.27
C ILE A 523 12.30 0.47 17.90
N THR A 524 12.49 -0.31 16.86
CA THR A 524 12.19 0.12 15.48
C THR A 524 10.70 0.26 15.22
N SER A 525 9.86 -0.62 15.78
CA SER A 525 8.40 -0.50 15.67
C SER A 525 7.86 0.66 16.52
N GLY A 526 8.48 0.95 17.67
CA GLY A 526 8.16 2.12 18.49
C GLY A 526 8.48 3.43 17.77
N VAL A 527 9.65 3.52 17.14
CA VAL A 527 10.02 4.69 16.31
C VAL A 527 9.10 4.79 15.09
N ALA A 528 8.80 3.69 14.40
CA ALA A 528 7.87 3.68 13.25
C ALA A 528 6.50 4.23 13.64
N ALA A 529 5.97 3.79 14.79
CA ALA A 529 4.70 4.25 15.34
C ALA A 529 4.70 5.76 15.60
N LEU A 530 5.77 6.30 16.20
CA LEU A 530 5.89 7.72 16.51
C LEU A 530 6.08 8.58 15.25
N VAL A 531 6.91 8.13 14.31
CA VAL A 531 7.12 8.82 13.02
C VAL A 531 5.83 8.85 12.20
N PHE A 532 5.13 7.72 12.12
CA PHE A 532 3.83 7.65 11.45
C PHE A 532 2.79 8.56 12.14
N SER A 533 2.74 8.56 13.47
CA SER A 533 1.84 9.45 14.24
C SER A 533 2.14 10.93 13.99
N ALA A 534 3.43 11.30 13.87
CA ALA A 534 3.85 12.65 13.54
C ALA A 534 3.40 13.06 12.14
N PHE A 535 3.62 12.23 11.11
CA PHE A 535 3.13 12.52 9.76
C PHE A 535 1.60 12.59 9.71
N TYR A 536 0.90 11.72 10.41
CA TYR A 536 -0.56 11.76 10.51
C TYR A 536 -1.04 13.09 11.13
N LEU A 537 -0.40 13.54 12.20
CA LEU A 537 -0.69 14.84 12.82
C LEU A 537 -0.40 16.00 11.86
N MET A 538 0.77 16.03 11.23
CA MET A 538 1.18 17.14 10.36
C MET A 538 0.36 17.21 9.07
N VAL A 539 0.02 16.07 8.46
CA VAL A 539 -0.56 16.00 7.12
C VAL A 539 -2.08 15.84 7.18
N ASP A 540 -2.59 14.90 7.96
CA ASP A 540 -4.01 14.57 7.97
C ASP A 540 -4.81 15.41 8.99
N ILE A 541 -4.15 16.06 9.96
CA ILE A 541 -4.80 16.97 10.93
C ILE A 541 -4.45 18.42 10.64
N TRP A 542 -3.16 18.77 10.62
CA TRP A 542 -2.70 20.15 10.38
C TRP A 542 -2.67 20.56 8.92
N SER A 543 -2.97 19.65 7.98
CA SER A 543 -3.06 19.95 6.54
C SER A 543 -1.76 20.51 5.91
N ILE A 544 -0.58 20.24 6.48
CA ILE A 544 0.73 20.67 5.98
C ILE A 544 1.23 19.71 4.88
N ARG A 545 0.36 19.34 3.95
CA ARG A 545 0.66 18.33 2.92
C ARG A 545 1.68 18.80 1.89
N TYR A 546 1.66 20.09 1.53
CA TYR A 546 2.49 20.64 0.46
C TYR A 546 4.00 20.47 0.70
N LEU A 547 4.44 20.50 1.96
CA LEU A 547 5.85 20.31 2.33
C LEU A 547 6.35 18.89 1.99
N PHE A 548 5.46 17.90 2.00
CA PHE A 548 5.80 16.50 1.86
C PHE A 548 5.40 15.90 0.52
N LEU A 549 4.99 16.71 -0.46
CA LEU A 549 4.58 16.22 -1.79
C LEU A 549 5.65 15.37 -2.48
N PRO A 550 6.95 15.71 -2.48
CA PRO A 550 7.97 14.85 -3.08
C PRO A 550 8.00 13.46 -2.43
N LEU A 551 7.91 13.39 -1.10
CA LEU A 551 7.85 12.12 -0.37
C LEU A 551 6.55 11.38 -0.67
N GLU A 552 5.42 12.08 -0.73
CA GLU A 552 4.15 11.46 -1.09
C GLU A 552 4.23 10.79 -2.48
N TRP A 553 4.76 11.49 -3.48
CA TRP A 553 4.89 10.96 -4.85
C TRP A 553 5.84 9.77 -4.93
N ILE A 554 7.01 9.86 -4.29
CA ILE A 554 7.94 8.73 -4.15
C ILE A 554 7.21 7.55 -3.50
N GLY A 555 6.46 7.81 -2.42
CA GLY A 555 5.65 6.81 -1.75
C GLY A 555 4.65 6.16 -2.70
N MET A 556 3.88 6.93 -3.47
CA MET A 556 2.90 6.40 -4.40
C MET A 556 3.51 5.49 -5.49
N ASN A 557 4.79 5.68 -5.81
CA ASN A 557 5.58 4.94 -6.81
C ASN A 557 6.76 4.16 -6.18
N ALA A 558 6.65 3.78 -4.90
CA ALA A 558 7.78 3.25 -4.12
C ALA A 558 8.51 2.07 -4.77
N MET A 559 7.79 1.17 -5.45
CA MET A 559 8.40 0.00 -6.09
C MET A 559 9.28 0.39 -7.29
N LEU A 560 8.84 1.34 -8.11
CA LEU A 560 9.64 1.87 -9.22
C LEU A 560 10.93 2.48 -8.69
N VAL A 561 10.81 3.35 -7.68
CA VAL A 561 11.95 4.06 -7.11
C VAL A 561 12.89 3.08 -6.43
N TYR A 562 12.38 2.07 -5.71
CA TYR A 562 13.21 0.99 -5.15
C TYR A 562 14.05 0.28 -6.22
N VAL A 563 13.40 -0.21 -7.27
CA VAL A 563 14.06 -1.01 -8.32
C VAL A 563 15.03 -0.18 -9.15
N MET A 564 14.66 1.07 -9.47
CA MET A 564 15.48 1.90 -10.36
C MET A 564 16.57 2.67 -9.63
N ALA A 565 16.32 3.13 -8.40
CA ALA A 565 17.25 3.93 -7.61
C ALA A 565 18.13 3.04 -6.72
N ALA A 566 17.53 2.36 -5.73
CA ALA A 566 18.29 1.70 -4.67
C ALA A 566 18.97 0.41 -5.13
N GLU A 567 18.34 -0.37 -6.00
CA GLU A 567 19.00 -1.51 -6.66
C GLU A 567 19.98 -1.08 -7.76
N GLY A 568 20.12 0.24 -7.99
CA GLY A 568 21.13 0.81 -8.86
C GLY A 568 20.93 0.52 -10.35
N ILE A 569 19.73 0.08 -10.80
CA ILE A 569 19.50 -0.23 -12.22
C ILE A 569 19.69 1.01 -13.11
N LEU A 570 19.17 2.18 -12.70
CA LEU A 570 19.36 3.41 -13.45
C LEU A 570 20.84 3.82 -13.43
N ALA A 571 21.49 3.73 -12.28
CA ALA A 571 22.90 4.06 -12.13
C ALA A 571 23.78 3.14 -13.00
N GLY A 572 23.52 1.83 -13.00
CA GLY A 572 24.22 0.85 -13.82
C GLY A 572 24.00 1.08 -15.31
N PHE A 573 22.78 1.42 -15.73
CA PHE A 573 22.50 1.83 -17.10
C PHE A 573 23.33 3.06 -17.48
N VAL A 574 23.28 4.13 -16.69
CA VAL A 574 24.03 5.38 -16.94
C VAL A 574 25.55 5.14 -16.90
N ASN A 575 26.03 4.29 -16.00
CA ASN A 575 27.45 3.91 -15.88
C ASN A 575 27.95 3.09 -17.07
N GLY A 576 27.05 2.47 -17.85
CA GLY A 576 27.39 1.83 -19.11
C GLY A 576 28.06 2.77 -20.11
N TRP A 577 27.85 4.09 -19.97
CA TRP A 577 28.60 5.12 -20.70
C TRP A 577 29.80 5.60 -19.87
N TYR A 578 31.00 5.14 -20.27
CA TYR A 578 32.27 5.53 -19.66
C TYR A 578 33.24 6.09 -20.71
N TYR A 579 34.19 6.92 -20.26
CA TYR A 579 35.19 7.53 -21.14
C TYR A 579 36.55 6.86 -20.99
N LYS A 580 36.98 6.12 -22.03
CA LYS A 580 38.24 5.35 -22.15
C LYS A 580 38.43 4.21 -21.15
N ASP A 581 38.08 4.42 -19.89
CA ASP A 581 38.25 3.47 -18.79
C ASP A 581 36.89 3.24 -18.08
N PRO A 582 36.49 1.99 -17.81
CA PRO A 582 35.27 1.65 -17.06
C PRO A 582 35.16 2.33 -15.69
N HIS A 583 36.26 2.74 -15.07
CA HIS A 583 36.27 3.50 -13.81
C HIS A 583 35.94 4.99 -13.98
N ASN A 584 35.96 5.51 -15.21
CA ASN A 584 35.60 6.90 -15.53
C ASN A 584 34.15 6.99 -16.03
N THR A 585 33.20 6.56 -15.19
CA THR A 585 31.78 6.65 -15.50
C THR A 585 31.27 8.08 -15.41
N LEU A 586 30.14 8.35 -16.09
CA LEU A 586 29.48 9.66 -16.00
C LEU A 586 29.09 10.01 -14.55
N VAL A 587 28.60 9.03 -13.78
CA VAL A 587 28.23 9.22 -12.36
C VAL A 587 29.45 9.61 -11.54
N TYR A 588 30.57 8.89 -11.70
CA TYR A 588 31.82 9.24 -11.01
C TYR A 588 32.31 10.63 -11.40
N TRP A 589 32.19 11.01 -12.68
CA TRP A 589 32.57 12.33 -13.15
C TRP A 589 31.73 13.44 -12.49
N ILE A 590 30.40 13.28 -12.44
CA ILE A 590 29.48 14.22 -11.80
C ILE A 590 29.80 14.33 -10.31
N GLN A 591 29.90 13.20 -9.61
CA GLN A 591 30.24 13.19 -8.18
C GLN A 591 31.55 13.92 -7.92
N LYS A 592 32.61 13.61 -8.68
CA LYS A 592 33.94 14.20 -8.49
C LYS A 592 34.00 15.69 -8.80
N HIS A 593 33.48 16.13 -9.94
CA HIS A 593 33.69 17.50 -10.42
C HIS A 593 32.59 18.46 -9.95
N VAL A 594 31.33 18.02 -9.91
CA VAL A 594 30.20 18.89 -9.57
C VAL A 594 30.01 18.96 -8.06
N PHE A 595 30.06 17.83 -7.36
CA PHE A 595 29.73 17.81 -5.92
C PHE A 595 30.98 17.87 -5.04
N VAL A 596 31.95 16.98 -5.25
CA VAL A 596 33.17 16.95 -4.43
C VAL A 596 34.08 18.14 -4.74
N GLY A 597 34.25 18.50 -6.01
CA GLY A 597 35.07 19.62 -6.44
C GLY A 597 34.58 20.97 -5.93
N VAL A 598 33.28 21.23 -5.99
CA VAL A 598 32.69 22.50 -5.53
C VAL A 598 32.76 22.64 -4.01
N TRP A 599 32.46 21.57 -3.27
CA TRP A 599 32.40 21.60 -1.81
C TRP A 599 33.72 21.27 -1.11
N HIS A 600 34.78 20.97 -1.87
CA HIS A 600 36.12 20.64 -1.38
C HIS A 600 36.15 19.52 -0.31
N SER A 601 35.13 18.67 -0.29
CA SER A 601 34.96 17.62 0.71
C SER A 601 34.23 16.43 0.11
N ARG A 602 34.88 15.25 0.16
CA ARG A 602 34.30 14.00 -0.35
C ARG A 602 33.01 13.63 0.40
N ARG A 603 33.01 13.76 1.73
CA ARG A 603 31.86 13.41 2.58
C ARG A 603 30.64 14.28 2.30
N VAL A 604 30.84 15.60 2.21
CA VAL A 604 29.76 16.57 1.95
C VAL A 604 29.31 16.48 0.49
N GLY A 605 30.26 16.35 -0.45
CA GLY A 605 29.96 16.18 -1.87
C GLY A 605 29.07 14.96 -2.13
N ILE A 606 29.42 13.79 -1.60
CA ILE A 606 28.62 12.57 -1.77
C ILE A 606 27.23 12.73 -1.12
N LEU A 607 27.16 13.30 0.10
CA LEU A 607 25.87 13.54 0.76
C LEU A 607 24.94 14.45 -0.08
N LEU A 608 25.48 15.54 -0.62
CA LEU A 608 24.71 16.47 -1.46
C LEU A 608 24.33 15.86 -2.81
N TYR A 609 25.20 15.03 -3.40
CA TYR A 609 24.87 14.26 -4.59
C TYR A 609 23.63 13.38 -4.34
N VAL A 610 23.61 12.60 -3.26
CA VAL A 610 22.47 11.72 -2.96
C VAL A 610 21.18 12.53 -2.68
N LEU A 611 21.26 13.63 -1.94
CA LEU A 611 20.10 14.46 -1.65
C LEU A 611 19.52 15.15 -2.90
N PHE A 612 20.37 15.73 -3.75
CA PHE A 612 19.92 16.58 -4.86
C PHE A 612 19.88 15.86 -6.21
N ALA A 613 20.85 14.99 -6.51
CA ALA A 613 20.92 14.27 -7.78
C ALA A 613 20.09 12.99 -7.78
N GLU A 614 19.80 12.40 -6.61
CA GLU A 614 19.04 11.14 -6.53
C GLU A 614 17.68 11.32 -5.89
N ILE A 615 17.60 11.71 -4.60
CA ILE A 615 16.31 11.79 -3.89
C ILE A 615 15.41 12.86 -4.53
N LEU A 616 15.91 14.07 -4.77
CA LEU A 616 15.15 15.12 -5.42
C LEU A 616 14.78 14.75 -6.86
N PHE A 617 15.72 14.14 -7.62
CA PHE A 617 15.45 13.66 -8.97
C PHE A 617 14.28 12.67 -9.00
N TRP A 618 14.30 11.64 -8.13
CA TRP A 618 13.22 10.68 -8.03
C TRP A 618 11.92 11.29 -7.50
N GLY A 619 12.00 12.31 -6.65
CA GLY A 619 10.84 13.14 -6.27
C GLY A 619 10.18 13.81 -7.46
N ILE A 620 10.97 14.41 -8.36
CA ILE A 620 10.47 15.05 -9.58
C ILE A 620 9.90 14.01 -10.54
N VAL A 621 10.63 12.93 -10.81
CA VAL A 621 10.18 11.84 -11.70
C VAL A 621 8.87 11.23 -11.20
N ALA A 622 8.78 10.91 -9.92
CA ALA A 622 7.56 10.38 -9.32
C ALA A 622 6.40 11.39 -9.38
N GLY A 623 6.68 12.68 -9.25
CA GLY A 623 5.71 13.76 -9.44
C GLY A 623 5.18 13.86 -10.87
N VAL A 624 6.06 13.71 -11.87
CA VAL A 624 5.66 13.65 -13.29
C VAL A 624 4.78 12.42 -13.54
N LEU A 625 5.18 11.24 -13.07
CA LEU A 625 4.38 10.02 -13.18
C LEU A 625 3.02 10.16 -12.51
N HIS A 626 2.96 10.81 -11.34
CA HIS A 626 1.72 11.12 -10.65
C HIS A 626 0.80 12.02 -11.50
N ARG A 627 1.34 13.07 -12.14
CA ARG A 627 0.57 13.95 -13.04
C ARG A 627 0.01 13.22 -14.26
N VAL A 628 0.74 12.23 -14.77
CA VAL A 628 0.30 11.39 -15.91
C VAL A 628 -0.58 10.22 -15.47
N GLY A 629 -0.73 9.98 -14.16
CA GLY A 629 -1.57 8.91 -13.62
C GLY A 629 -0.95 7.51 -13.68
N ILE A 630 0.37 7.40 -13.84
CA ILE A 630 1.09 6.13 -13.93
C ILE A 630 1.56 5.71 -12.54
N TYR A 631 1.20 4.48 -12.13
CA TYR A 631 1.65 3.88 -10.87
C TYR A 631 2.12 2.45 -11.06
N TRP A 632 3.39 2.17 -10.79
CA TRP A 632 3.90 0.80 -10.84
C TRP A 632 3.64 0.07 -9.52
N LYS A 633 2.90 -1.03 -9.60
CA LYS A 633 2.56 -1.91 -8.46
C LYS A 633 2.82 -3.37 -8.84
N LEU A 634 3.28 -4.17 -7.88
CA LEU A 634 3.42 -5.62 -7.98
C LEU A 634 2.16 -6.35 -7.53
#